data_AF-A0A6J8B094-F1
#
_entry.id   AF-A0A6J8B094-F1
#
_cell.length_a   1.000
_cell.length_b   1.000
_cell.length_c   1.000
_cell.angle_alpha   90.00
_cell.angle_beta   90.00
_cell.angle_gamma   90.00
#
_symmetry.space_group_name_H-M   'P 1'
#
loop_
_entity.id
_entity.type
_entity.pdbx_description
1 polymer ?
#
loop_
_entity_poly.entity_id
_entity_poly.type
_entity_poly.pdbx_seq_one_letter_code
_entity_poly.pdbx_strand_id
1 'polypeptide(L)'
;MCVSASQLYVSFSSSSDVRSEIVIYDLAGNVKKKLISHSDAVKSFYVAQFLGGIVFKDAKEHRVKAYDGQDITDLAESGQIGYGDGSATSASFSQPMGITANFESVVVAVANLGRIRMISKVDGMINFLKNPVTLYSAFGVHLRNKKKKRINLSEAVSLVESTNNYVKEHVLQVKQLLNTEKITNGPEGIISSKTANSVTMINSELQNLRTLINVLDTNYLLQMQTLQTLLTVQWKTYTQLASSRMTPKP
;
A
#
# COMPACT_ATOMS: atom_id res chain seq x y z
N MET A 1 -6.04 11.88 -25.68
CA MET A 1 -7.20 11.00 -25.86
C MET A 1 -6.88 9.63 -25.29
N CYS A 2 -7.87 8.88 -24.82
CA CYS A 2 -7.71 7.49 -24.39
C CYS A 2 -9.00 6.70 -24.63
N VAL A 3 -8.91 5.37 -24.64
CA VAL A 3 -10.05 4.48 -24.71
C VAL A 3 -10.22 3.77 -23.36
N SER A 4 -11.43 3.74 -22.83
CA SER A 4 -11.78 3.01 -21.61
C SER A 4 -13.23 2.54 -21.69
N ALA A 5 -13.52 1.34 -21.18
CA ALA A 5 -14.87 0.76 -21.18
C ALA A 5 -15.65 0.90 -22.51
N SER A 6 -14.98 0.65 -23.64
CA SER A 6 -15.53 0.78 -25.00
C SER A 6 -16.02 2.19 -25.37
N GLN A 7 -15.41 3.22 -24.78
CA GLN A 7 -15.66 4.64 -25.08
C GLN A 7 -14.34 5.35 -25.37
N LEU A 8 -14.38 6.30 -26.29
CA LEU A 8 -13.25 7.16 -26.62
C LEU A 8 -13.40 8.50 -25.89
N TYR A 9 -12.41 8.85 -25.08
CA TYR A 9 -12.35 10.10 -24.34
C TYR A 9 -11.35 11.03 -25.03
N VAL A 10 -11.83 12.18 -25.48
CA VAL A 10 -11.00 13.19 -26.15
C VAL A 10 -11.02 14.46 -25.33
N SER A 11 -9.81 14.93 -24.98
CA SER A 11 -9.62 16.24 -24.37
C SER A 11 -9.19 17.23 -25.44
N PHE A 12 -9.86 18.37 -25.47
CA PHE A 12 -9.60 19.49 -26.38
C PHE A 12 -9.16 20.70 -25.57
N SER A 13 -8.27 21.51 -26.12
CA SER A 13 -7.92 22.82 -25.57
C SER A 13 -7.95 23.88 -26.66
N SER A 14 -8.56 25.04 -26.38
CA SER A 14 -8.49 26.17 -27.31
C SER A 14 -7.08 26.76 -27.34
N SER A 15 -6.68 27.34 -28.49
CA SER A 15 -5.38 27.98 -28.69
C SER A 15 -5.07 29.12 -27.71
N SER A 16 -6.08 29.69 -27.07
CA SER A 16 -5.97 30.72 -26.03
C SER A 16 -5.73 30.18 -24.62
N ASP A 17 -5.62 28.86 -24.41
CA ASP A 17 -5.15 28.23 -23.17
C ASP A 17 -6.05 28.44 -21.92
N VAL A 18 -7.28 28.96 -22.12
CA VAL A 18 -8.24 29.29 -21.06
C VAL A 18 -9.41 28.30 -20.98
N ARG A 19 -9.66 27.51 -22.02
CA ARG A 19 -10.82 26.58 -22.07
C ARG A 19 -10.38 25.19 -22.50
N SER A 20 -10.82 24.19 -21.74
CA SER A 20 -10.66 22.78 -22.12
C SER A 20 -12.00 22.06 -22.09
N GLU A 21 -12.17 21.12 -23.01
CA GLU A 21 -13.31 20.21 -23.03
C GLU A 21 -12.84 18.78 -22.89
N ILE A 22 -13.69 17.94 -22.29
CA ILE A 22 -13.56 16.49 -22.36
C ILE A 22 -14.87 15.97 -22.92
N VAL A 23 -14.79 15.31 -24.08
CA VAL A 23 -15.95 14.75 -24.78
C VAL A 23 -15.77 13.25 -24.89
N ILE A 24 -16.86 12.55 -24.61
CA ILE A 24 -16.96 11.10 -24.68
C ILE A 24 -17.65 10.74 -25.98
N TYR A 25 -17.01 9.88 -26.77
CA TYR A 25 -17.52 9.33 -28.00
C TYR A 25 -17.74 7.82 -27.86
N ASP A 26 -18.71 7.29 -28.60
CA ASP A 26 -18.72 5.85 -28.88
C ASP A 26 -17.61 5.49 -29.90
N LEU A 27 -17.39 4.19 -30.10
CA LEU A 27 -16.37 3.71 -31.03
C LEU A 27 -16.74 3.94 -32.52
N ALA A 28 -17.99 4.32 -32.79
CA ALA A 28 -18.43 4.74 -34.13
C ALA A 28 -18.20 6.24 -34.37
N GLY A 29 -17.71 6.99 -33.36
CA GLY A 29 -17.41 8.41 -33.45
C GLY A 29 -18.60 9.32 -33.12
N ASN A 30 -19.72 8.80 -32.63
CA ASN A 30 -20.84 9.62 -32.19
C ASN A 30 -20.56 10.18 -30.79
N VAL A 31 -20.91 11.45 -30.58
CA VAL A 31 -20.82 12.08 -29.25
C VAL A 31 -21.83 11.44 -28.32
N LYS A 32 -21.36 10.83 -27.23
CA LYS A 32 -22.21 10.33 -26.15
C LYS A 32 -22.50 11.37 -25.08
N LYS A 33 -21.46 12.09 -24.63
CA LYS A 33 -21.56 13.04 -23.53
C LYS A 33 -20.44 14.06 -23.61
N LYS A 34 -20.76 15.34 -23.36
CA LYS A 34 -19.75 16.35 -23.02
C LYS A 34 -19.54 16.27 -21.51
N LEU A 35 -18.42 15.69 -21.09
CA LEU A 35 -18.11 15.48 -19.68
C LEU A 35 -17.66 16.79 -19.03
N ILE A 36 -16.83 17.55 -19.73
CA ILE A 36 -16.40 18.90 -19.36
C ILE A 36 -16.64 19.79 -20.58
N SER A 37 -17.39 20.86 -20.36
CA SER A 37 -17.78 21.85 -21.36
C SER A 37 -16.91 23.11 -21.26
N HIS A 38 -16.91 23.94 -22.31
CA HIS A 38 -16.17 25.21 -22.33
C HIS A 38 -16.49 26.18 -21.17
N SER A 39 -17.65 26.06 -20.52
CA SER A 39 -18.02 26.87 -19.35
C SER A 39 -17.48 26.33 -18.03
N ASP A 40 -17.09 25.05 -18.02
CA ASP A 40 -16.54 24.43 -16.84
C ASP A 40 -15.10 24.91 -16.70
N ALA A 41 -14.79 25.54 -15.57
CA ALA A 41 -13.53 26.24 -15.33
C ALA A 41 -12.34 25.29 -15.11
N VAL A 42 -12.27 24.18 -15.85
CA VAL A 42 -11.25 23.14 -15.76
C VAL A 42 -10.22 23.37 -16.86
N LYS A 43 -8.93 23.21 -16.52
CA LYS A 43 -7.83 23.21 -17.49
C LYS A 43 -7.18 21.83 -17.58
N SER A 44 -7.70 20.99 -18.46
CA SER A 44 -7.21 19.63 -18.70
C SER A 44 -6.67 19.47 -20.12
N PHE A 45 -5.47 18.89 -20.23
CA PHE A 45 -4.82 18.62 -21.53
C PHE A 45 -4.57 17.14 -21.76
N TYR A 46 -4.64 16.35 -20.69
CA TYR A 46 -4.23 14.97 -20.71
C TYR A 46 -5.28 14.16 -19.95
N VAL A 47 -5.81 13.17 -20.66
CA VAL A 47 -6.68 12.13 -20.14
C VAL A 47 -5.94 10.82 -20.27
N ALA A 48 -5.96 10.02 -19.23
CA ALA A 48 -5.44 8.66 -19.23
C ALA A 48 -6.54 7.69 -18.83
N GLN A 49 -6.50 6.47 -19.37
CA GLN A 49 -7.37 5.41 -18.90
C GLN A 49 -7.07 5.16 -17.41
N PHE A 50 -8.10 5.12 -16.59
CA PHE A 50 -7.96 4.83 -15.18
C PHE A 50 -9.18 4.06 -14.70
N LEU A 51 -8.94 2.85 -14.19
CA LEU A 51 -10.00 1.91 -13.84
C LEU A 51 -11.01 1.76 -15.01
N GLY A 52 -12.30 1.75 -14.73
CA GLY A 52 -13.38 1.70 -15.72
C GLY A 52 -13.67 3.01 -16.44
N GLY A 53 -12.86 4.05 -16.25
CA GLY A 53 -13.09 5.37 -16.84
C GLY A 53 -11.77 6.10 -17.14
N ILE A 54 -11.67 7.35 -16.71
CA ILE A 54 -10.50 8.20 -16.97
C ILE A 54 -10.00 8.93 -15.74
N VAL A 55 -8.72 9.29 -15.77
CA VAL A 55 -8.13 10.29 -14.89
C VAL A 55 -7.64 11.47 -15.71
N PHE A 56 -7.78 12.66 -15.15
CA PHE A 56 -7.37 13.90 -15.79
C PHE A 56 -6.94 14.92 -14.75
N LYS A 57 -6.12 15.88 -15.17
CA LYS A 57 -5.69 16.98 -14.31
C LYS A 57 -6.58 18.20 -14.49
N ASP A 58 -6.69 19.00 -13.45
CA ASP A 58 -7.23 20.35 -13.50
C ASP A 58 -6.10 21.32 -13.15
N ALA A 59 -5.48 21.91 -14.17
CA ALA A 59 -4.33 22.79 -13.99
C ALA A 59 -4.72 24.17 -13.43
N LYS A 60 -6.00 24.56 -13.51
CA LYS A 60 -6.48 25.83 -12.93
C LYS A 60 -6.66 25.68 -11.42
N GLU A 61 -7.30 24.59 -11.02
CA GLU A 61 -7.61 24.31 -9.63
C GLU A 61 -6.51 23.51 -8.92
N HIS A 62 -5.44 23.15 -9.64
CA HIS A 62 -4.30 22.38 -9.13
C HIS A 62 -4.67 20.99 -8.60
N ARG A 63 -5.61 20.30 -9.25
CA ARG A 63 -6.18 19.02 -8.81
C ARG A 63 -5.90 17.89 -9.78
N VAL A 64 -6.03 16.67 -9.27
CA VAL A 64 -6.14 15.46 -10.08
C VAL A 64 -7.52 14.86 -9.85
N LYS A 65 -8.27 14.64 -10.93
CA LYS A 65 -9.66 14.20 -10.94
C LYS A 65 -9.82 12.88 -11.66
N ALA A 66 -10.77 12.07 -11.24
CA ALA A 66 -11.18 10.85 -11.93
C ALA A 66 -12.64 10.91 -12.33
N TYR A 67 -12.99 10.24 -13.42
CA TYR A 67 -14.35 9.98 -13.85
C TYR A 67 -14.54 8.48 -14.01
N ASP A 68 -15.51 7.91 -13.30
CA ASP A 68 -15.76 6.46 -13.25
C ASP A 68 -16.84 5.98 -14.24
N GLY A 69 -17.40 6.90 -15.04
CA GLY A 69 -18.54 6.65 -15.92
C GLY A 69 -19.83 7.29 -15.43
N GLN A 70 -19.92 7.65 -14.15
CA GLN A 70 -21.07 8.33 -13.54
C GLN A 70 -20.67 9.70 -13.02
N ASP A 71 -19.70 9.75 -12.11
CA ASP A 71 -19.35 10.94 -11.33
C ASP A 71 -17.88 11.32 -11.48
N ILE A 72 -17.61 12.62 -11.29
CA ILE A 72 -16.25 13.15 -11.21
C ILE A 72 -15.87 13.27 -9.73
N THR A 73 -14.71 12.74 -9.36
CA THR A 73 -14.16 12.81 -8.00
C THR A 73 -12.75 13.40 -8.00
N ASP A 74 -12.40 14.13 -6.94
CA ASP A 74 -11.04 14.58 -6.71
C ASP A 74 -10.21 13.44 -6.10
N LEU A 75 -9.17 13.00 -6.82
CA LEU A 75 -8.21 11.99 -6.34
C LEU A 75 -7.15 12.60 -5.42
N ALA A 76 -6.77 13.85 -5.68
CA ALA A 76 -5.80 14.56 -4.88
C ALA A 76 -5.98 16.09 -4.99
N GLU A 77 -6.27 16.73 -3.87
CA GLU A 77 -6.50 18.16 -3.70
C GLU A 77 -6.28 18.57 -2.23
N SER A 78 -5.57 19.67 -2.00
CA SER A 78 -5.55 20.39 -0.71
C SER A 78 -6.26 21.75 -0.76
N GLY A 79 -6.72 22.17 -1.93
CA GLY A 79 -7.18 23.53 -2.20
C GLY A 79 -6.05 24.58 -2.17
N GLN A 80 -4.78 24.16 -2.07
CA GLN A 80 -3.62 25.04 -1.97
C GLN A 80 -2.57 24.68 -3.02
N ILE A 81 -1.99 25.70 -3.65
CA ILE A 81 -0.85 25.57 -4.55
C ILE A 81 0.37 25.15 -3.74
N GLY A 82 1.01 24.03 -4.10
CA GLY A 82 2.16 23.57 -3.33
C GLY A 82 2.76 22.25 -3.79
N TYR A 83 3.61 21.70 -2.92
CA TYR A 83 4.33 20.45 -3.14
C TYR A 83 4.27 19.53 -1.92
N GLY A 84 3.26 19.69 -1.07
CA GLY A 84 3.03 18.77 0.05
C GLY A 84 2.63 17.39 -0.47
N ASP A 85 3.29 16.35 0.02
CA ASP A 85 2.78 14.99 -0.08
C ASP A 85 1.78 14.77 1.08
N GLY A 86 0.82 13.86 0.90
CA GLY A 86 -0.22 13.65 1.89
C GLY A 86 -1.31 12.71 1.42
N SER A 87 -2.40 12.66 2.20
CA SER A 87 -3.65 12.02 1.78
C SER A 87 -4.25 12.72 0.57
N ALA A 88 -5.27 12.10 -0.04
CA ALA A 88 -6.05 12.69 -1.11
C ALA A 88 -6.49 14.15 -0.82
N THR A 89 -6.84 14.46 0.44
CA THR A 89 -7.32 15.79 0.86
C THR A 89 -6.24 16.77 1.35
N SER A 90 -4.97 16.36 1.40
CA SER A 90 -3.85 17.20 1.89
C SER A 90 -2.70 17.32 0.91
N ALA A 91 -2.66 16.47 -0.12
CA ALA A 91 -1.70 16.57 -1.20
C ALA A 91 -1.92 17.84 -2.03
N SER A 92 -0.85 18.58 -2.32
CA SER A 92 -0.89 19.80 -3.15
C SER A 92 -0.05 19.63 -4.41
N PHE A 93 -0.48 20.30 -5.48
CA PHE A 93 0.26 20.39 -6.74
C PHE A 93 0.42 21.86 -7.12
N SER A 94 1.61 22.27 -7.57
CA SER A 94 1.80 23.63 -8.04
C SER A 94 1.50 23.75 -9.53
N GLN A 95 1.87 22.75 -10.33
CA GLN A 95 1.57 22.73 -11.76
C GLN A 95 1.62 21.29 -12.29
N PRO A 96 0.51 20.53 -12.18
CA PRO A 96 0.44 19.21 -12.81
C PRO A 96 0.53 19.38 -14.33
N MET A 97 1.47 18.70 -14.98
CA MET A 97 1.77 18.81 -16.41
C MET A 97 1.37 17.57 -17.18
N GLY A 98 1.92 16.41 -16.83
CA GLY A 98 1.57 15.14 -17.44
C GLY A 98 0.78 14.27 -16.47
N ILE A 99 -0.11 13.45 -16.99
CA ILE A 99 -0.80 12.43 -16.22
C ILE A 99 -0.80 11.12 -17.00
N THR A 100 -0.51 10.04 -16.30
CA THR A 100 -0.72 8.68 -16.78
C THR A 100 -1.19 7.83 -15.62
N ALA A 101 -1.75 6.67 -15.90
CA ALA A 101 -2.13 5.72 -14.87
C ALA A 101 -1.70 4.32 -15.25
N ASN A 102 -1.40 3.53 -14.23
CA ASN A 102 -1.14 2.11 -14.36
C ASN A 102 -1.93 1.38 -13.28
N PHE A 103 -2.85 0.52 -13.70
CA PHE A 103 -3.81 -0.15 -12.82
C PHE A 103 -4.56 0.84 -11.91
N GLU A 104 -4.31 0.78 -10.60
CA GLU A 104 -4.96 1.59 -9.58
C GLU A 104 -4.11 2.79 -9.14
N SER A 105 -2.97 3.04 -9.78
CA SER A 105 -2.07 4.15 -9.44
C SER A 105 -2.03 5.18 -10.57
N VAL A 106 -1.96 6.45 -10.18
CA VAL A 106 -1.85 7.59 -11.09
C VAL A 106 -0.49 8.23 -10.90
N VAL A 107 0.23 8.44 -12.00
CA VAL A 107 1.51 9.12 -12.03
C VAL A 107 1.33 10.52 -12.64
N VAL A 108 1.83 11.52 -11.93
CA VAL A 108 1.66 12.94 -12.26
C VAL A 108 3.03 13.57 -12.39
N ALA A 109 3.34 14.12 -13.57
CA ALA A 109 4.52 14.95 -13.77
C ALA A 109 4.22 16.39 -13.33
N VAL A 110 5.12 17.01 -12.57
CA VAL A 110 4.95 18.37 -12.01
C VAL A 110 6.08 19.28 -12.49
N ALA A 111 5.73 20.34 -13.23
CA ALA A 111 6.70 21.17 -13.99
C ALA A 111 7.73 21.87 -13.11
N ASN A 112 7.28 22.59 -12.09
CA ASN A 112 8.09 23.59 -11.40
C ASN A 112 9.33 23.05 -10.67
N LEU A 113 9.36 21.75 -10.37
CA LEU A 113 10.47 21.11 -9.64
C LEU A 113 11.03 19.87 -10.35
N GLY A 114 10.59 19.57 -11.58
CA GLY A 114 11.02 18.36 -12.30
C GLY A 114 10.67 17.06 -11.55
N ARG A 115 9.55 17.03 -10.83
CA ARG A 115 9.15 15.89 -10.00
C ARG A 115 8.12 15.01 -10.68
N ILE A 116 8.20 13.71 -10.40
CA ILE A 116 7.15 12.74 -10.70
C ILE A 116 6.52 12.35 -9.35
N ARG A 117 5.19 12.43 -9.28
CA ARG A 117 4.41 12.07 -8.10
C ARG A 117 3.51 10.88 -8.42
N MET A 118 3.21 10.08 -7.40
CA MET A 118 2.32 8.94 -7.51
C MET A 118 1.16 9.08 -6.53
N ILE A 119 -0.06 8.93 -7.03
CA ILE A 119 -1.27 8.77 -6.24
C ILE A 119 -1.60 7.29 -6.29
N SER A 120 -1.66 6.64 -5.13
CA SER A 120 -1.92 5.20 -5.02
C SER A 120 -2.82 4.92 -3.81
N LYS A 121 -3.46 3.75 -3.82
CA LYS A 121 -4.14 3.27 -2.63
C LYS A 121 -3.13 2.89 -1.55
N VAL A 122 -3.52 3.09 -0.30
CA VAL A 122 -2.70 2.72 0.87
C VAL A 122 -2.97 1.29 1.35
N ASP A 123 -3.93 0.56 0.77
CA ASP A 123 -4.36 -0.76 1.23
C ASP A 123 -3.21 -1.77 1.27
N GLY A 124 -2.36 -1.79 0.24
CA GLY A 124 -1.17 -2.65 0.21
C GLY A 124 -0.22 -2.34 1.37
N MET A 125 0.02 -1.06 1.66
CA MET A 125 0.84 -0.63 2.78
C MET A 125 0.19 -0.96 4.14
N ILE A 126 -1.11 -0.74 4.28
CA ILE A 126 -1.87 -1.10 5.49
C ILE A 126 -1.80 -2.60 5.73
N ASN A 127 -1.99 -3.43 4.70
CA ASN A 127 -1.90 -4.88 4.81
C ASN A 127 -0.48 -5.34 5.14
N PHE A 128 0.53 -4.70 4.56
CA PHE A 128 1.93 -4.93 4.92
C PHE A 128 2.20 -4.60 6.39
N LEU A 129 1.78 -3.42 6.88
CA LEU A 129 2.01 -2.99 8.27
C LEU A 129 1.18 -3.77 9.30
N LYS A 130 -0.01 -4.27 8.91
CA LYS A 130 -0.81 -5.16 9.76
C LYS A 130 -0.08 -6.44 10.11
N ASN A 131 0.69 -7.01 9.19
CA ASN A 131 1.38 -8.28 9.42
C ASN A 131 2.40 -8.31 10.56
N PRO A 132 3.39 -7.39 10.63
CA PRO A 132 4.29 -7.34 11.78
C PRO A 132 3.52 -7.02 13.07
N VAL A 133 2.47 -6.20 13.02
CA VAL A 133 1.60 -5.94 14.19
C VAL A 133 0.89 -7.21 14.65
N THR A 134 0.35 -8.02 13.74
CA THR A 134 -0.26 -9.33 14.03
C THR A 134 0.76 -10.27 14.68
N LEU A 135 1.96 -10.38 14.10
CA LEU A 135 3.04 -11.20 14.64
C LEU A 135 3.43 -10.77 16.06
N TYR A 136 3.65 -9.48 16.28
CA TYR A 136 4.01 -8.93 17.59
C TYR A 136 2.88 -9.12 18.62
N SER A 137 1.63 -8.99 18.18
CA SER A 137 0.47 -9.22 19.04
C SER A 137 0.39 -10.67 19.53
N ALA A 138 0.81 -11.65 18.73
CA ALA A 138 0.87 -13.07 19.14
C ALA A 138 1.75 -13.29 20.38
N PHE A 139 2.74 -12.41 20.58
CA PHE A 139 3.67 -12.45 21.72
C PHE A 139 3.38 -11.36 22.77
N GLY A 140 2.20 -10.73 22.72
CA GLY A 140 1.77 -9.74 23.71
C GLY A 140 2.55 -8.41 23.65
N VAL A 141 3.25 -8.14 22.54
CA VAL A 141 3.84 -6.83 22.26
C VAL A 141 2.72 -5.90 21.81
N HIS A 142 2.63 -4.72 22.40
CA HIS A 142 1.56 -3.76 22.18
C HIS A 142 2.10 -2.33 22.14
N LEU A 143 1.32 -1.43 21.54
CA LEU A 143 1.66 -0.01 21.49
C LEU A 143 1.71 0.58 22.90
N ARG A 144 2.62 1.55 23.09
CA ARG A 144 2.71 2.34 24.31
C ARG A 144 1.34 2.94 24.64
N ASN A 145 0.95 2.88 25.91
CA ASN A 145 -0.34 3.36 26.44
C ASN A 145 -1.59 2.58 25.99
N LYS A 146 -1.46 1.41 25.34
CA LYS A 146 -2.58 0.48 25.13
C LYS A 146 -2.63 -0.57 26.24
N LYS A 147 -3.83 -1.02 26.61
CA LYS A 147 -3.98 -2.13 27.57
C LYS A 147 -3.39 -3.40 26.96
N LYS A 148 -2.53 -4.07 27.72
CA LYS A 148 -1.96 -5.37 27.37
C LYS A 148 -3.09 -6.40 27.21
N LYS A 149 -3.26 -6.92 25.99
CA LYS A 149 -4.15 -8.07 25.74
C LYS A 149 -3.43 -9.34 26.19
N ARG A 150 -4.11 -10.19 26.97
CA ARG A 150 -3.64 -11.56 27.24
C ARG A 150 -3.98 -12.43 26.04
N ILE A 151 -3.01 -13.22 25.58
CA ILE A 151 -3.12 -14.06 24.39
C ILE A 151 -2.78 -15.48 24.84
N ASN A 152 -3.69 -16.42 24.61
CA ASN A 152 -3.45 -17.84 24.88
C ASN A 152 -2.69 -18.50 23.72
N LEU A 153 -2.21 -19.73 23.91
CA LEU A 153 -1.41 -20.43 22.90
C LEU A 153 -2.17 -20.66 21.58
N SER A 154 -3.47 -20.98 21.63
CA SER A 154 -4.27 -21.20 20.43
C SER A 154 -4.43 -19.91 19.61
N GLU A 155 -4.71 -18.79 20.28
CA GLU A 155 -4.76 -17.46 19.66
C GLU A 155 -3.41 -17.08 19.06
N ALA A 156 -2.31 -17.30 19.77
CA ALA A 156 -0.97 -17.00 19.26
C ALA A 156 -0.62 -17.83 18.02
N VAL A 157 -0.91 -19.14 18.05
CA VAL A 157 -0.74 -20.02 16.89
C VAL A 157 -1.52 -19.49 15.70
N SER A 158 -2.79 -19.09 15.89
CA SER A 158 -3.61 -18.53 14.81
C SER A 158 -3.04 -17.22 14.23
N LEU A 159 -2.55 -16.32 15.09
CA LEU A 159 -1.96 -15.05 14.65
C LEU A 159 -0.64 -15.25 13.88
N VAL A 160 0.22 -16.16 14.35
CA VAL A 160 1.48 -16.49 13.66
C VAL A 160 1.21 -17.23 12.35
N GLU A 161 0.24 -18.14 12.33
CA GLU A 161 -0.18 -18.84 11.11
C GLU A 161 -0.71 -17.86 10.06
N SER A 162 -1.55 -16.90 10.47
CA SER A 162 -2.02 -15.82 9.59
C SER A 162 -0.86 -15.02 9.00
N THR A 163 0.13 -14.66 9.83
CA THR A 163 1.33 -13.95 9.38
C THR A 163 2.16 -14.81 8.41
N ASN A 164 2.33 -16.10 8.70
CA ASN A 164 3.09 -17.03 7.87
C ASN A 164 2.45 -17.22 6.50
N ASN A 165 1.12 -17.34 6.45
CA ASN A 165 0.37 -17.47 5.21
C ASN A 165 0.51 -16.22 4.35
N TYR A 166 0.33 -15.03 4.94
CA TYR A 166 0.58 -13.77 4.25
C TYR A 166 2.00 -13.70 3.65
N VAL A 167 3.02 -14.05 4.44
CA VAL A 167 4.41 -14.02 3.99
C VAL A 167 4.63 -14.97 2.80
N LYS A 168 4.10 -16.20 2.88
CA LYS A 168 4.19 -17.19 1.80
C LYS A 168 3.48 -16.73 0.53
N GLU A 169 2.25 -16.23 0.67
CA GLU A 169 1.45 -15.71 -0.44
C GLU A 169 2.15 -14.54 -1.13
N HIS A 170 2.66 -13.57 -0.38
CA HIS A 170 3.38 -12.43 -0.95
C HIS A 170 4.68 -12.83 -1.65
N VAL A 171 5.46 -13.76 -1.09
CA VAL A 171 6.66 -14.29 -1.76
C VAL A 171 6.28 -14.99 -3.06
N LEU A 172 5.18 -15.76 -3.07
CA LEU A 172 4.69 -16.43 -4.27
C LEU A 172 4.23 -15.42 -5.34
N GLN A 173 3.45 -14.41 -4.95
CA GLN A 173 2.96 -13.36 -5.85
C GLN A 173 4.13 -12.59 -6.49
N VAL A 174 5.16 -12.22 -5.71
CA VAL A 174 6.35 -11.54 -6.25
C VAL A 174 7.09 -12.43 -7.25
N LYS A 175 7.26 -13.71 -6.95
CA LYS A 175 7.88 -14.68 -7.87
C LYS A 175 7.11 -14.83 -9.17
N GLN A 176 5.79 -14.90 -9.09
CA GLN A 176 4.90 -14.95 -10.26
C GLN A 176 4.98 -13.66 -11.09
N LEU A 177 4.92 -12.50 -10.44
CA LEU A 177 4.99 -11.19 -11.10
C LEU A 177 6.32 -10.99 -11.85
N LEU A 178 7.43 -11.40 -11.24
CA LEU A 178 8.77 -11.30 -11.81
C LEU A 178 9.13 -12.49 -12.71
N ASN A 179 8.23 -13.46 -12.86
CA ASN A 179 8.45 -14.72 -13.56
C ASN A 179 9.80 -15.38 -13.21
N THR A 180 10.03 -15.57 -11.90
CA THR A 180 11.32 -16.03 -11.37
C THR A 180 11.16 -16.97 -10.20
N GLU A 181 12.03 -17.97 -10.11
CA GLU A 181 12.10 -18.87 -8.95
C GLU A 181 13.16 -18.45 -7.93
N LYS A 182 13.95 -17.42 -8.25
CA LYS A 182 15.05 -16.94 -7.40
C LYS A 182 14.56 -16.55 -6.01
N ILE A 183 15.47 -16.62 -5.04
CA ILE A 183 15.20 -16.16 -3.67
C ILE A 183 14.86 -14.68 -3.65
N THR A 184 13.92 -14.30 -2.79
CA THR A 184 13.54 -12.91 -2.61
C THR A 184 14.55 -12.18 -1.72
N ASN A 185 14.96 -10.99 -2.14
CA ASN A 185 15.87 -10.11 -1.40
C ASN A 185 15.09 -8.86 -0.94
N GLY A 186 15.34 -8.39 0.29
CA GLY A 186 14.52 -7.37 0.94
C GLY A 186 14.68 -5.88 0.58
N PRO A 187 15.65 -5.41 -0.24
CA PRO A 187 15.86 -3.95 -0.38
C PRO A 187 14.76 -3.21 -1.14
N GLU A 188 13.83 -3.91 -1.81
CA GLU A 188 12.82 -3.31 -2.69
C GLU A 188 11.39 -3.36 -2.11
N GLY A 189 11.25 -3.49 -0.79
CA GLY A 189 9.93 -3.69 -0.15
C GLY A 189 9.35 -5.10 -0.35
N ILE A 190 10.18 -6.03 -0.83
CA ILE A 190 9.87 -7.46 -0.96
C ILE A 190 10.25 -8.16 0.36
N ILE A 191 9.51 -9.18 0.76
CA ILE A 191 9.86 -9.99 1.94
C ILE A 191 11.12 -10.80 1.63
N SER A 192 12.17 -10.64 2.43
CA SER A 192 13.41 -11.40 2.25
C SER A 192 13.21 -12.89 2.57
N SER A 193 13.98 -13.76 1.89
CA SER A 193 14.02 -15.19 2.20
C SER A 193 14.33 -15.48 3.68
N LYS A 194 15.20 -14.68 4.31
CA LYS A 194 15.52 -14.79 5.74
C LYS A 194 14.27 -14.54 6.60
N THR A 195 13.54 -13.48 6.32
CA THR A 195 12.28 -13.15 7.02
C THR A 195 11.25 -14.27 6.85
N ALA A 196 11.07 -14.77 5.62
CA ALA A 196 10.14 -15.85 5.34
C ALA A 196 10.48 -17.14 6.10
N ASN A 197 11.76 -17.51 6.12
CA ASN A 197 12.25 -18.66 6.87
C ASN A 197 12.05 -18.49 8.38
N SER A 198 12.36 -17.32 8.93
CA SER A 198 12.15 -17.05 10.37
C SER A 198 10.69 -17.15 10.78
N VAL A 199 9.75 -16.59 10.00
CA VAL A 199 8.31 -16.69 10.32
C VAL A 199 7.82 -18.13 10.18
N THR A 200 8.31 -18.87 9.18
CA THR A 200 7.98 -20.30 8.99
C THR A 200 8.47 -21.16 10.15
N MET A 201 9.68 -20.88 10.65
CA MET A 201 10.26 -21.53 11.82
C MET A 201 9.34 -21.28 13.02
N ILE A 202 9.13 -20.01 13.39
CA ILE A 202 8.28 -19.62 14.54
C ILE A 202 6.91 -20.30 14.50
N ASN A 203 6.27 -20.35 13.32
CA ASN A 203 5.00 -21.03 13.14
C ASN A 203 5.10 -22.54 13.46
N SER A 204 6.13 -23.21 12.93
CA SER A 204 6.36 -24.64 13.13
C SER A 204 6.65 -24.95 14.60
N GLU A 205 7.47 -24.16 15.29
CA GLU A 205 7.74 -24.39 16.71
C GLU A 205 6.52 -24.14 17.60
N LEU A 206 5.71 -23.11 17.32
CA LEU A 206 4.48 -22.89 18.07
C LEU A 206 3.46 -24.02 17.88
N GLN A 207 3.37 -24.58 16.68
CA GLN A 207 2.54 -25.76 16.39
C GLN A 207 3.05 -27.00 17.14
N ASN A 208 4.36 -27.21 17.16
CA ASN A 208 4.98 -28.29 17.92
C ASN A 208 4.74 -28.12 19.43
N LEU A 209 4.88 -26.90 19.95
CA LEU A 209 4.59 -26.58 21.35
C LEU A 209 3.12 -26.87 21.70
N ARG A 210 2.19 -26.46 20.84
CA ARG A 210 0.75 -26.75 21.02
C ARG A 210 0.49 -28.25 21.07
N THR A 211 1.11 -29.01 20.18
CA THR A 211 0.98 -30.47 20.12
C THR A 211 1.56 -31.13 21.37
N LEU A 212 2.74 -30.70 21.81
CA LEU A 212 3.40 -31.22 23.01
C LEU A 212 2.55 -30.98 24.27
N ILE A 213 2.04 -29.77 24.46
CA ILE A 213 1.23 -29.45 25.64
C ILE A 213 -0.10 -30.23 25.61
N ASN A 214 -0.72 -30.39 24.45
CA ASN A 214 -1.93 -31.22 24.30
C ASN A 214 -1.68 -32.68 24.74
N VAL A 215 -0.48 -33.21 24.52
CA VAL A 215 -0.12 -34.58 24.93
C VAL A 215 0.18 -34.67 26.44
N LEU A 216 0.78 -33.62 27.03
CA LEU A 216 1.22 -33.63 28.43
C LEU A 216 0.10 -33.32 29.42
N ASP A 217 -0.66 -32.25 29.19
CA ASP A 217 -1.79 -31.84 30.03
C ASP A 217 -2.65 -30.78 29.33
N THR A 218 -3.87 -31.13 28.96
CA THR A 218 -4.84 -30.19 28.36
C THR A 218 -5.23 -29.06 29.30
N ASN A 219 -5.17 -29.25 30.63
CA ASN A 219 -5.48 -28.20 31.60
C ASN A 219 -4.38 -27.13 31.70
N TYR A 220 -3.14 -27.47 31.34
CA TYR A 220 -2.02 -26.53 31.33
C TYR A 220 -2.22 -25.42 30.28
N LEU A 221 -2.91 -25.71 29.17
CA LEU A 221 -3.26 -24.71 28.15
C LEU A 221 -4.20 -23.63 28.68
N LEU A 222 -5.06 -23.96 29.65
CA LEU A 222 -5.94 -22.99 30.30
C LEU A 222 -5.17 -22.05 31.24
N GLN A 223 -4.00 -22.49 31.73
CA GLN A 223 -3.15 -21.74 32.66
C GLN A 223 -2.05 -20.92 31.96
N MET A 224 -1.67 -21.29 30.72
CA MET A 224 -0.70 -20.56 29.88
C MET A 224 -1.31 -19.24 29.37
N GLN A 225 -1.24 -18.21 30.20
CA GLN A 225 -1.90 -16.92 29.96
C GLN A 225 -1.06 -15.92 29.12
N THR A 226 0.23 -16.16 28.89
CA THR A 226 1.08 -15.28 28.05
C THR A 226 2.33 -15.97 27.50
N LEU A 227 2.54 -15.91 26.17
CA LEU A 227 3.78 -16.31 25.49
C LEU A 227 4.86 -15.19 25.42
N GLN A 228 4.73 -14.15 26.24
CA GLN A 228 5.64 -13.00 26.25
C GLN A 228 7.12 -13.37 26.45
N THR A 229 7.37 -14.52 27.06
CA THR A 229 8.70 -15.05 27.34
C THR A 229 9.43 -15.57 26.09
N LEU A 230 8.73 -15.95 25.01
CA LEU A 230 9.36 -16.59 23.86
C LEU A 230 10.25 -15.63 23.02
N LEU A 231 9.83 -14.37 22.83
CA LEU A 231 10.66 -13.35 22.17
C LEU A 231 11.72 -12.74 23.10
N THR A 232 11.45 -12.69 24.41
CA THR A 232 12.32 -11.99 25.37
C THR A 232 13.56 -12.79 25.76
N VAL A 233 13.57 -14.12 25.56
CA VAL A 233 14.80 -14.92 25.69
C VAL A 233 15.86 -14.44 24.69
N GLN A 234 15.48 -14.11 23.45
CA GLN A 234 16.46 -13.61 22.47
C GLN A 234 16.92 -12.17 22.72
N TRP A 235 16.05 -11.27 23.20
CA TRP A 235 16.41 -9.87 23.46
C TRP A 235 17.50 -9.72 24.52
N LYS A 236 17.41 -10.48 25.64
CA LYS A 236 18.43 -10.46 26.70
C LYS A 236 19.77 -11.04 26.23
N THR A 237 19.76 -12.14 25.48
CA THR A 237 21.00 -12.66 24.87
C THR A 237 21.61 -11.70 23.85
N TYR A 238 20.81 -11.00 23.04
CA TYR A 238 21.33 -10.06 22.04
C TYR A 238 21.92 -8.80 22.68
N THR A 239 21.31 -8.28 23.74
CA THR A 239 21.87 -7.16 24.52
C THR A 239 23.14 -7.56 25.28
N GLN A 240 23.22 -8.80 25.81
CA GLN A 240 24.45 -9.33 26.43
C GLN A 240 25.57 -9.62 25.43
N LEU A 241 25.24 -10.00 24.19
CA LEU A 241 26.22 -10.22 23.12
C LEU A 241 26.71 -8.90 22.48
N ALA A 242 25.87 -7.87 22.46
CA ALA A 242 26.25 -6.54 21.98
C ALA A 242 27.15 -5.79 22.98
N SER A 243 26.93 -5.96 24.29
CA SER A 243 27.76 -5.35 25.32
C SER A 243 29.14 -6.02 25.50
N SER A 244 29.26 -7.31 25.17
CA SER A 244 30.54 -8.06 25.28
C SER A 244 31.50 -7.85 24.11
N ARG A 245 31.05 -7.25 22.99
CA ARG A 245 31.89 -6.90 21.83
C ARG A 245 32.48 -5.49 21.88
N MET A 246 32.16 -4.70 22.90
CA MET A 246 32.74 -3.38 23.12
C MET A 246 33.87 -3.46 24.16
N THR A 247 34.90 -4.26 23.89
CA THR A 247 36.21 -4.02 24.51
C THR A 247 36.98 -3.05 23.62
N PRO A 248 37.44 -1.89 24.13
CA PRO A 248 38.36 -1.07 23.36
C PRO A 248 39.64 -1.88 23.14
N LYS A 249 40.05 -2.07 21.88
CA LYS A 249 41.42 -2.49 21.60
C LYS A 249 42.38 -1.36 22.05
N PRO A 250 43.57 -1.71 22.57
CA PRO A 250 44.55 -0.74 23.05
C PRO A 250 45.00 0.24 21.97
#